data_AF-A0A7W9IFX7-F1
#
_entry.id   AF-A0A7W9IFX7-F1
#
_cell.length_a   1.000
_cell.length_b   1.000
_cell.length_c   1.000
_cell.angle_alpha   90.00
_cell.angle_beta   90.00
_cell.angle_gamma   90.00
#
_symmetry.space_group_name_H-M   'P 1'
#
loop_
_entity.id
_entity.type
_entity.pdbx_description
1 polymer ?
#
loop_
_entity_poly.entity_id
_entity_poly.type
_entity_poly.pdbx_seq_one_letter_code
_entity_poly.pdbx_strand_id
1 'polypeptide(L)'
;MPPLVARAVRLAERLAFPFSCRPEQGRLLQTLAGGVPSSVAETGTGCGVGLAWLVTGASPQVRVISVERDAERADVMADLT
;
A
#
# COMPACT_ATOMS: atom_id res chain seq x y z
N MET A 1 9.83 0.47 -10.53
CA MET A 1 8.77 0.37 -9.50
C MET A 1 7.97 1.66 -9.52
N PRO A 2 6.63 1.63 -9.37
CA PRO A 2 5.81 2.85 -9.41
C PRO A 2 6.23 3.90 -8.36
N PRO A 3 6.06 5.21 -8.61
CA PRO A 3 6.54 6.25 -7.70
C PRO A 3 6.00 6.15 -6.26
N LEU A 4 4.71 5.89 -6.08
CA LEU A 4 4.09 5.74 -4.76
C LEU A 4 4.68 4.54 -4.00
N VAL A 5 4.86 3.41 -4.68
CA VAL A 5 5.49 2.22 -4.11
C VAL A 5 6.93 2.51 -3.70
N ALA A 6 7.68 3.25 -4.53
CA ALA A 6 9.05 3.63 -4.18
C ALA A 6 9.14 4.54 -2.94
N ARG A 7 8.16 5.44 -2.75
CA ARG A 7 8.06 6.24 -1.52
C ARG A 7 7.79 5.36 -0.30
N ALA A 8 6.86 4.41 -0.41
CA ALA A 8 6.52 3.49 0.68
C ALA A 8 7.68 2.56 1.05
N VAL A 9 8.42 2.03 0.06
CA VAL A 9 9.62 1.22 0.31
C VAL A 9 10.69 2.01 1.04
N ARG A 10 10.97 3.26 0.62
CA ARG A 10 11.91 4.12 1.34
C ARG A 10 11.45 4.42 2.76
N LEU A 11 10.15 4.53 3.01
CA LEU A 11 9.62 4.69 4.36
C LEU A 11 9.87 3.43 5.20
N ALA A 12 9.56 2.24 4.65
CA ALA A 12 9.81 0.97 5.31
C ALA A 12 11.30 0.78 5.66
N GLU A 13 12.21 1.15 4.76
CA GLU A 13 13.65 1.14 5.00
C GLU A 13 14.06 2.08 6.13
N ARG A 14 13.57 3.34 6.12
CA ARG A 14 13.88 4.32 7.19
C ARG A 14 13.39 3.88 8.56
N LEU A 15 12.25 3.19 8.62
CA LEU A 15 11.65 2.68 9.85
C LEU A 15 12.10 1.25 10.20
N ALA A 16 13.04 0.69 9.43
CA ALA A 16 13.50 -0.70 9.58
C ALA A 16 12.34 -1.73 9.64
N PHE A 17 11.26 -1.50 8.88
CA PHE A 17 10.05 -2.32 8.90
C PHE A 17 10.20 -3.55 7.98
N PRO A 18 10.27 -4.78 8.52
CA PRO A 18 10.63 -5.95 7.73
C PRO A 18 9.44 -6.62 7.05
N PHE A 19 8.21 -6.26 7.40
CA PHE A 19 6.99 -6.97 6.98
C PHE A 19 6.39 -6.42 5.68
N SER A 20 7.24 -5.93 4.77
CA SER A 20 6.80 -5.46 3.45
C SER A 20 6.68 -6.61 2.46
N CYS A 21 5.73 -6.52 1.52
CA CYS A 21 5.64 -7.48 0.43
C CYS A 21 6.85 -7.37 -0.52
N ARG A 22 7.23 -8.50 -1.12
CA ARG A 22 8.21 -8.55 -2.21
C ARG A 22 7.65 -7.90 -3.48
N PRO A 23 8.50 -7.42 -4.39
CA PRO A 23 8.05 -6.82 -5.64
C PRO A 23 7.14 -7.72 -6.49
N GLU A 24 7.36 -9.04 -6.47
CA GLU A 24 6.52 -10.01 -7.20
C GLU A 24 5.10 -10.06 -6.65
N GLN A 25 4.96 -10.04 -5.33
CA GLN A 25 3.67 -10.02 -4.64
C GLN A 25 2.95 -8.69 -4.89
N GLY A 26 3.69 -7.58 -4.88
CA GLY A 26 3.16 -6.26 -5.22
C GLY A 26 2.60 -6.15 -6.64
N ARG A 27 3.30 -6.70 -7.65
CA ARG A 27 2.80 -6.75 -9.03
C ARG A 27 1.51 -7.58 -9.17
N LEU A 28 1.39 -8.66 -8.39
CA LEU A 28 0.16 -9.44 -8.31
C LEU A 28 -0.98 -8.60 -7.71
N LEU A 29 -0.74 -7.92 -6.58
CA LEU A 29 -1.71 -7.02 -5.95
C LEU A 29 -2.18 -5.92 -6.92
N GLN A 30 -1.25 -5.31 -7.65
CA GLN A 30 -1.56 -4.30 -8.65
C GLN A 30 -2.49 -4.84 -9.75
N THR A 31 -2.18 -6.03 -10.28
CA THR A 31 -2.99 -6.69 -11.31
C THR A 31 -4.41 -6.98 -10.79
N LEU A 32 -4.52 -7.52 -9.58
CA LEU A 32 -5.81 -7.84 -8.96
C LEU A 32 -6.63 -6.57 -8.70
N ALA A 33 -6.00 -5.49 -8.21
CA ALA A 33 -6.66 -4.22 -7.94
C ALA A 33 -7.28 -3.59 -9.19
N GLY A 34 -6.64 -3.76 -10.36
CA GLY A 34 -7.18 -3.29 -11.64
C GLY A 34 -8.48 -3.98 -12.08
N GLY A 35 -8.79 -5.15 -11.53
CA GLY A 35 -10.05 -5.87 -11.79
C GLY A 35 -11.15 -5.63 -10.77
N VAL A 36 -10.90 -4.81 -9.73
CA VAL A 36 -11.88 -4.56 -8.67
C VAL A 36 -12.94 -3.56 -9.15
N PRO A 37 -14.24 -3.85 -9.00
CA PRO A 37 -15.29 -2.98 -9.54
C PRO A 37 -15.63 -1.77 -8.64
N SER A 38 -15.40 -1.87 -7.32
CA SER A 38 -15.92 -0.86 -6.38
C SER A 38 -15.02 -0.56 -5.18
N SER A 39 -14.56 -1.58 -4.46
CA SER A 39 -13.70 -1.38 -3.30
C SER A 39 -12.79 -2.55 -3.01
N VAL A 40 -11.59 -2.24 -2.52
CA VAL A 40 -10.62 -3.19 -1.99
C VAL A 40 -10.17 -2.73 -0.62
N ALA A 41 -9.96 -3.68 0.28
CA ALA A 41 -9.53 -3.40 1.65
C ALA A 41 -8.24 -4.15 1.97
N GLU A 42 -7.37 -3.49 2.74
CA GLU A 42 -6.17 -4.06 3.33
C GLU A 42 -6.28 -4.01 4.86
N THR A 43 -5.88 -5.09 5.53
CA THR A 43 -5.73 -5.15 6.98
C THR A 43 -4.25 -5.20 7.32
N GLY A 44 -3.74 -4.20 8.03
CA GLY A 44 -2.32 -4.03 8.32
C GLY A 44 -1.62 -3.22 7.25
N THR A 45 -1.70 -1.88 7.37
CA THR A 45 -1.06 -0.94 6.46
C THR A 45 0.47 -1.01 6.55
N GLY A 46 1.02 -1.22 7.75
CA GLY A 46 2.47 -1.19 7.99
C GLY A 46 3.07 0.12 7.51
N CYS A 47 4.09 0.05 6.65
CA CYS A 47 4.66 1.23 5.97
C CYS A 47 4.06 1.51 4.58
N GLY A 48 2.92 0.90 4.25
CA GLY A 48 2.13 1.20 3.07
C GLY A 48 2.63 0.61 1.76
N VAL A 49 3.58 -0.34 1.78
CA VAL A 49 4.11 -0.93 0.53
C VAL A 49 3.03 -1.71 -0.22
N GLY A 50 2.27 -2.56 0.47
CA GLY A 50 1.12 -3.29 -0.10
C GLY A 50 0.03 -2.34 -0.58
N LEU A 51 -0.38 -1.41 0.30
CA LEU A 51 -1.33 -0.35 -0.02
C LEU A 51 -0.96 0.45 -1.27
N ALA A 52 0.30 0.84 -1.41
CA ALA A 52 0.77 1.58 -2.57
C ALA A 52 0.60 0.79 -3.88
N TRP A 53 0.82 -0.53 -3.85
CA TRP A 53 0.57 -1.40 -5.01
C TRP A 53 -0.93 -1.47 -5.35
N LEU A 54 -1.79 -1.60 -4.34
CA LEU A 54 -3.25 -1.57 -4.52
C LEU A 54 -3.72 -0.25 -5.11
N VAL A 55 -3.30 0.89 -4.55
CA VAL A 55 -3.63 2.24 -5.04
C VAL A 55 -3.13 2.46 -6.47
N THR A 56 -1.92 1.99 -6.79
CA THR A 56 -1.37 2.13 -8.14
C THR A 56 -2.14 1.30 -9.19
N GLY A 57 -2.69 0.16 -8.79
CA GLY A 57 -3.42 -0.74 -9.70
C GLY A 57 -4.91 -0.43 -9.84
N ALA A 58 -5.52 0.13 -8.80
CA ALA A 58 -6.94 0.41 -8.75
C ALA A 58 -7.36 1.51 -9.75
N SER A 59 -8.55 1.36 -10.33
CA SER A 59 -9.21 2.46 -11.05
C SER A 59 -9.47 3.64 -10.08
N PRO A 60 -9.44 4.90 -10.53
CA PRO A 60 -9.77 6.05 -9.69
C PRO A 60 -11.16 6.01 -9.05
N GLN A 61 -12.08 5.20 -9.58
CA GLN A 61 -13.43 5.01 -9.06
C GLN A 61 -13.48 3.97 -7.92
N VAL A 62 -12.44 3.16 -7.78
CA VAL A 62 -12.35 2.12 -6.75
C VAL A 62 -11.90 2.74 -5.44
N ARG A 63 -12.65 2.49 -4.37
CA ARG A 63 -12.26 2.89 -3.03
C ARG A 63 -11.25 1.90 -2.46
N VAL A 64 -10.05 2.39 -2.19
CA VAL A 64 -9.01 1.63 -1.49
C VAL A 64 -9.07 2.01 -0.01
N ILE A 65 -9.31 1.01 0.84
CA ILE A 65 -9.43 1.18 2.29
C ILE A 65 -8.28 0.42 2.93
N SER A 66 -7.61 1.01 3.92
CA SER A 66 -6.63 0.29 4.73
C SER A 66 -6.87 0.58 6.20
N VAL A 67 -6.61 -0.42 7.04
CA VAL A 67 -6.78 -0.33 8.48
C VAL A 67 -5.46 -0.70 9.16
N GLU A 68 -4.92 0.23 9.93
CA GLU A 68 -3.74 0.03 10.77
C GLU A 68 -4.14 0.12 12.24
N ARG A 69 -3.56 -0.76 13.07
CA ARG A 69 -3.79 -0.76 14.52
C ARG A 69 -2.84 0.21 15.23
N ASP A 70 -1.62 0.32 14.73
CA ASP A 70 -0.58 1.18 15.27
C ASP A 70 -0.81 2.64 14.83
N ALA A 71 -1.18 3.49 15.78
CA ALA A 71 -1.52 4.88 15.50
C ALA A 71 -0.33 5.67 14.90
N GLU A 72 0.89 5.42 15.36
CA GLU A 72 2.08 6.12 14.86
C GLU A 72 2.32 5.76 13.39
N ARG A 73 2.19 4.47 13.02
CA ARG A 73 2.29 4.07 11.62
C ARG A 73 1.15 4.61 10.76
N ALA A 74 -0.06 4.69 11.31
CA ALA A 74 -1.20 5.26 10.60
C ALA A 74 -0.96 6.74 10.25
N ASP A 75 -0.45 7.52 11.20
CA ASP A 75 -0.14 8.94 11.02
C ASP A 75 0.98 9.13 9.98
N VAL A 76 2.08 8.40 10.12
CA VAL A 76 3.21 8.47 9.18
C VAL A 76 2.80 8.09 7.76
N MET A 77 1.87 7.15 7.60
CA MET A 77 1.36 6.78 6.28
C MET A 77 0.41 7.83 5.69
N ALA A 78 -0.40 8.50 6.52
CA ALA A 78 -1.29 9.55 6.06
C ALA A 78 -0.53 10.70 5.38
N ASP A 79 0.69 11.01 5.83
CA ASP A 79 1.58 12.01 5.22
C ASP A 79 2.23 11.54 3.89
N LEU A 80 2.14 10.23 3.58
CA LEU A 80 2.73 9.64 2.37
C LEU A 80 1.79 9.67 1.16
N THR A 81 0.48 9.75 1.36
CA THR A 81 -0.53 9.79 0.29
C THR A 81 -0.86 11.21 -0.12
#